data_AF-A0A6C0EL40-F1
#
_entry.id   AF-A0A6C0EL40-F1
#
_cell.length_a   1.000
_cell.length_b   1.000
_cell.length_c   1.000
_cell.angle_alpha   90.00
_cell.angle_beta   90.00
_cell.angle_gamma   90.00
#
_symmetry.space_group_name_H-M   'P 1'
#
loop_
_entity.id
_entity.type
_entity.pdbx_description
1 polymer ?
#
loop_
_entity_poly.entity_id
_entity_poly.type
_entity_poly.pdbx_seq_one_letter_code
_entity_poly.pdbx_strand_id
1 'polypeptide(L)' 'MNGNVSNINHVLHFIIGAISFKIPYITAGFILYQLIDGFKFNYEVVRTGKVTDDIPLDFLFFSLGELSVRYITKKFKK' A
#
# COMPACT_ATOMS: atom_id res chain seq x y z
N MET A 1 -1.96 -22.08 5.17
CA MET A 1 -2.68 -21.66 3.95
C MET A 1 -3.04 -20.17 4.02
N ASN A 2 -2.07 -19.28 4.32
CA ASN A 2 -2.34 -17.85 4.60
C ASN A 2 -1.80 -16.86 3.54
N GLY A 3 -1.11 -17.35 2.49
CA GLY A 3 -0.55 -16.48 1.45
C GLY A 3 -1.59 -15.70 0.64
N ASN A 4 -2.86 -16.17 0.62
CA ASN A 4 -3.92 -15.50 -0.13
C ASN A 4 -4.35 -14.17 0.51
N VAL A 5 -4.35 -14.06 1.84
CA VAL A 5 -4.85 -12.87 2.54
C VAL A 5 -3.87 -11.70 2.42
N SER A 6 -2.57 -11.95 2.58
CA SER A 6 -1.52 -10.93 2.40
C SER A 6 -1.47 -10.40 0.95
N ASN A 7 -1.57 -11.28 -0.05
CA ASN A 7 -1.63 -10.84 -1.45
C ASN A 7 -2.85 -9.97 -1.75
N ILE A 8 -4.02 -10.30 -1.18
CA ILE A 8 -5.23 -9.48 -1.33
C ILE A 8 -5.04 -8.10 -0.69
N ASN A 9 -4.38 -8.03 0.47
CA ASN A 9 -4.09 -6.76 1.15
C ASN A 9 -3.24 -5.82 0.26
N HIS A 10 -2.17 -6.35 -0.33
CA HIS A 10 -1.33 -5.58 -1.26
C HIS A 10 -2.08 -5.11 -2.52
N VAL A 11 -2.98 -5.94 -3.06
CA VAL A 11 -3.86 -5.54 -4.19
C VAL A 11 -4.80 -4.41 -3.79
N LEU A 12 -5.36 -4.44 -2.57
CA LEU A 12 -6.18 -3.35 -2.07
C LEU A 12 -5.38 -2.05 -1.93
N HIS A 13 -4.16 -2.11 -1.40
CA HIS A 13 -3.31 -0.92 -1.28
C HIS A 13 -2.95 -0.30 -2.63
N PHE A 14 -2.72 -1.14 -3.65
CA PHE A 14 -2.56 -0.67 -5.02
C PHE A 14 -3.81 0.08 -5.52
N ILE A 15 -5.01 -0.46 -5.30
CA ILE A 15 -6.27 0.20 -5.69
C ILE A 15 -6.46 1.52 -4.92
N ILE A 16 -6.17 1.55 -3.61
CA ILE A 16 -6.24 2.75 -2.79
C ILE A 16 -5.26 3.82 -3.32
N GLY A 17 -4.05 3.43 -3.70
CA GLY A 17 -3.07 4.31 -4.35
C GLY A 17 -3.56 4.86 -5.70
N ALA A 18 -4.25 4.05 -6.50
CA ALA A 18 -4.86 4.53 -7.73
C ALA A 18 -5.94 5.61 -7.46
N ILE A 19 -6.72 5.46 -6.39
CA ILE A 19 -7.75 6.44 -5.98
C ILE A 19 -7.11 7.71 -5.40
N SER A 20 -6.00 7.60 -4.68
CA SER A 20 -5.32 8.74 -4.04
C SER A 20 -4.87 9.80 -5.05
N PHE A 21 -4.61 9.42 -6.30
CA PHE A 21 -4.32 10.35 -7.40
C PHE A 21 -5.40 11.43 -7.57
N LYS A 22 -6.68 11.09 -7.33
CA LYS A 22 -7.80 12.04 -7.40
C LYS A 22 -8.16 12.65 -6.04
N ILE A 23 -7.85 11.96 -4.95
CA ILE A 23 -8.20 12.37 -3.58
C ILE A 23 -6.91 12.38 -2.73
N PRO A 24 -6.17 13.51 -2.70
CA PRO A 24 -4.84 13.56 -2.08
C PRO A 24 -4.82 13.22 -0.58
N TYR A 25 -5.93 13.46 0.13
CA TYR A 25 -6.04 13.16 1.57
C TYR A 25 -5.93 11.66 1.88
N ILE A 26 -6.18 10.79 0.90
CA ILE A 26 -6.01 9.34 1.04
C ILE A 26 -4.55 8.99 1.34
N THR A 27 -3.58 9.70 0.75
CA THR A 27 -2.15 9.46 1.01
C THR A 27 -1.80 9.73 2.48
N ALA A 28 -2.28 10.83 3.04
CA ALA A 28 -2.07 11.13 4.46
C ALA A 28 -2.75 10.09 5.37
N GLY A 29 -3.98 9.70 5.05
CA GLY A 29 -4.71 8.66 5.77
C GLY A 29 -4.00 7.30 5.71
N PHE A 30 -3.44 6.95 4.56
CA PHE A 30 -2.69 5.70 4.35
C PHE A 30 -1.40 5.68 5.17
N ILE A 31 -0.64 6.77 5.19
CA ILE A 31 0.56 6.89 6.02
C ILE A 31 0.20 6.73 7.50
N LEU A 32 -0.87 7.39 7.96
CA LEU A 32 -1.31 7.27 9.35
C LEU A 32 -1.75 5.84 9.71
N TYR A 33 -2.47 5.18 8.80
CA TYR A 33 -2.85 3.77 8.95
C TYR A 33 -1.62 2.87 9.12
N GLN A 34 -0.62 3.01 8.26
CA GLN A 34 0.62 2.23 8.33
C GLN A 34 1.45 2.52 9.59
N LEU A 35 1.46 3.78 10.06
CA LEU A 35 2.09 4.15 11.33
C LEU A 35 1.40 3.46 12.51
N ILE A 36 0.07 3.52 12.57
CA ILE A 36 -0.71 2.86 13.64
C ILE A 36 -0.48 1.36 13.62
N ASP A 37 -0.43 0.75 12.43
CA ASP A 37 -0.17 -0.68 12.28
C ASP A 37 1.24 -1.04 12.77
N GLY A 38 2.23 -0.23 12.40
CA GLY A 38 3.61 -0.34 12.89
C GLY A 38 3.79 -0.14 14.40
N PHE A 39 2.88 0.59 15.08
CA PHE A 39 2.88 0.70 16.55
C PHE A 39 2.15 -0.44 17.24
N LYS A 40 1.12 -1.02 16.60
CA LYS A 40 0.29 -2.09 17.18
C LYS A 40 1.04 -3.41 17.28
N PHE A 41 1.89 -3.68 16.30
CA PHE A 41 2.86 -4.74 16.37
C PHE A 41 4.12 -4.12 16.95
N ASN A 42 4.58 -4.55 18.14
CA ASN A 42 5.99 -4.37 18.49
C ASN A 42 6.78 -5.07 17.38
N TYR A 43 7.13 -4.31 16.34
CA TYR A 43 7.65 -4.80 15.07
C TYR A 43 9.07 -5.30 15.33
N GLU A 44 9.20 -6.42 16.03
CA GLU A 44 10.34 -7.29 15.86
C GLU A 44 10.32 -7.61 14.37
N VAL A 45 11.32 -7.12 13.66
CA VAL A 45 11.56 -7.44 12.25
C VAL A 45 11.96 -8.92 12.20
N VAL A 46 11.01 -9.81 12.52
CA VAL A 46 11.15 -11.24 12.36
C VAL A 46 11.06 -11.49 10.87
N ARG A 47 12.24 -11.47 10.22
CA ARG A 47 12.45 -11.95 8.85
C ARG A 47 12.10 -13.44 8.66
N THR A 48 11.52 -14.08 9.67
CA THR A 48 11.01 -15.44 9.59
C THR A 48 9.66 -15.38 8.90
N GLY A 49 9.60 -15.82 7.64
CA GLY A 49 8.46 -15.74 6.72
C GLY A 49 7.19 -16.49 7.12
N LYS A 50 6.77 -16.39 8.38
CA LYS A 50 5.48 -16.84 8.89
C LYS A 50 4.67 -15.61 9.29
N VAL A 51 3.98 -15.05 8.29
CA VAL A 51 2.82 -14.16 8.47
C VAL A 51 3.17 -12.82 9.11
N THR A 52 3.80 -11.94 8.34
CA THR A 52 3.85 -10.51 8.66
C THR A 52 3.31 -9.76 7.45
N ASP A 53 2.23 -9.00 7.65
CA ASP A 53 1.88 -7.90 6.75
C ASP A 53 3.12 -7.02 6.65
N ASP A 54 3.58 -6.76 5.42
CA ASP A 54 4.86 -6.09 5.17
C ASP A 54 4.57 -4.62 4.84
N ILE A 55 4.72 -3.74 5.84
CA ILE A 55 4.50 -2.29 5.72
C ILE A 55 5.28 -1.69 4.53
N PRO A 56 6.59 -1.98 4.35
CA PRO A 56 7.32 -1.59 3.14
C PRO A 56 6.65 -2.03 1.83
N LEU A 57 6.15 -3.27 1.77
CA LEU A 57 5.47 -3.79 0.59
C LEU A 57 4.14 -3.08 0.34
N ASP A 58 3.38 -2.77 1.38
CA ASP A 58 2.15 -1.99 1.30
C ASP A 58 2.39 -0.59 0.73
N PHE A 59 3.42 0.11 1.21
CA PHE A 59 3.83 1.41 0.68
C PHE A 59 4.25 1.33 -0.79
N LEU A 60 4.94 0.26 -1.18
CA LEU A 60 5.33 0.04 -2.57
C LEU A 60 4.10 -0.13 -3.46
N PHE A 61 3.17 -1.01 -3.10
CA PHE A 61 1.96 -1.24 -3.88
C PHE A 61 1.08 0.02 -3.98
N PHE A 62 0.90 0.75 -2.86
CA PHE A 62 0.22 2.04 -2.87
C PHE A 62 0.86 3.03 -3.86
N SER A 63 2.19 3.19 -3.79
CA SER A 63 2.92 4.12 -4.65
C SER A 63 2.82 3.73 -6.14
N LEU A 64 2.89 2.43 -6.44
CA LEU A 64 2.72 1.91 -7.79
C LEU A 64 1.30 2.18 -8.33
N GLY A 65 0.28 2.06 -7.48
CA GLY A 65 -1.10 2.41 -7.80
C GLY A 65 -1.23 3.86 -8.25
N GLU A 66 -0.74 4.81 -7.45
CA GLU A 66 -0.80 6.24 -7.78
C GLU A 66 -0.02 6.56 -9.07
N LEU A 67 1.21 6.03 -9.18
CA LEU A 67 2.08 6.24 -10.34
C LEU A 67 1.46 5.69 -11.63
N SER A 68 0.77 4.54 -11.57
CA SER A 68 0.12 3.95 -12.74
C SER A 68 -0.94 4.89 -13.32
N VAL A 69 -1.80 5.47 -12.46
CA VAL A 69 -2.85 6.41 -12.86
C VAL A 69 -2.25 7.71 -13.37
N ARG A 70 -1.19 8.21 -12.72
CA ARG A 70 -0.45 9.39 -13.17
C ARG A 70 0.12 9.19 -14.59
N TYR A 71 0.74 8.04 -14.84
CA TYR A 71 1.33 7.72 -16.15
C TYR A 71 0.27 7.60 -17.23
N ILE A 72 -0.82 6.88 -16.95
CA ILE A 72 -1.98 6.74 -17.84
C ILE A 72 -2.57 8.13 -18.17
N THR A 73 -2.86 8.94 -17.16
CA THR A 73 -3.47 10.25 -17.34
C THR A 73 -2.57 11.20 -18.12
N LYS A 74 -1.25 11.17 -17.88
CA LYS A 74 -0.28 11.98 -18.64
C LYS A 74 -0.17 11.54 -20.10
N LYS A 75 -0.29 10.24 -20.38
CA LYS A 75 -0.28 9.69 -21.75
C LYS A 75 -1.48 10.17 -22.57
N PHE A 76 -2.66 10.29 -21.96
CA PHE A 76 -3.90 10.72 -22.64
C PHE A 76 -4.09 12.25 -22.71
N LYS A 77 -3.21 13.04 -22.09
CA LYS A 77 -3.21 14.52 -22.16
C LYS A 77 -2.21 15.07 -23.20
N LYS A 78 -1.45 14.20 -23.86
CA LYS A 78 -0.61 14.54 -25.02
C LYS A 78 -1.40 14.34 -26.30
#